data_AF-A0A966T3S8-F1
#
_entry.id   AF-A0A966T3S8-F1
#
_cell.length_a   1.000
_cell.length_b   1.000
_cell.length_c   1.000
_cell.angle_alpha   90.00
_cell.angle_beta   90.00
_cell.angle_gamma   90.00
#
_symmetry.space_group_name_H-M   'P 1'
#
loop_
_entity.id
_entity.type
_entity.pdbx_description
1 polymer ?
#
loop_
_entity_poly.entity_id
_entity_poly.type
_entity_poly.pdbx_seq_one_letter_code
_entity_poly.pdbx_strand_id
1 'polypeptide(L)'
;MSITRTEHIVNFTAWVTVAMTTCFLAAQTLLLGAFVVNGDEGISDTWVGYTSATTTIGTLVISLVALAVAVWAAARGVRHRFAWLMRYEFLVLVVLVALSELFIFE
;
A
#
# COMPACT_ATOMS: atom_id res chain seq x y z
N MET A 1 -10.50 19.37 20.64
CA MET A 1 -9.34 19.06 19.77
C MET A 1 -9.37 20.08 18.64
N SER A 2 -8.32 20.90 18.46
CA SER A 2 -8.30 21.94 17.41
C SER A 2 -8.51 21.31 16.02
N ILE A 3 -9.33 21.94 15.17
CA ILE A 3 -9.58 21.54 13.78
C ILE A 3 -8.26 21.31 13.02
N THR A 4 -7.26 22.16 13.29
CA THR A 4 -5.92 22.07 12.69
C THR A 4 -5.21 20.75 13.00
N ARG A 5 -5.36 20.20 14.22
CA ARG A 5 -4.69 18.94 14.61
C ARG A 5 -5.27 17.74 13.86
N THR A 6 -6.57 17.77 13.60
CA THR A 6 -7.27 16.70 12.88
C THR A 6 -6.88 16.67 11.41
N GLU A 7 -6.76 17.84 10.77
CA GLU A 7 -6.27 17.95 9.39
C GLU A 7 -4.82 17.47 9.25
N HIS A 8 -3.95 17.78 10.22
CA HIS A 8 -2.57 17.28 10.22
C HIS A 8 -2.48 15.75 10.27
N ILE A 9 -3.29 15.08 11.10
CA ILE A 9 -3.31 13.61 11.18
C ILE A 9 -3.74 13.02 9.84
N VAL A 10 -4.84 13.50 9.28
CA VAL A 10 -5.38 12.99 8.01
C VAL A 10 -4.40 13.21 6.86
N ASN A 11 -3.76 14.38 6.79
CA ASN A 11 -2.76 14.67 5.76
C ASN A 11 -1.49 13.83 5.94
N PHE A 12 -1.02 13.65 7.17
CA PHE A 12 0.14 12.80 7.46
C PHE A 12 -0.14 11.35 7.08
N THR A 13 -1.29 10.80 7.48
CA THR A 13 -1.70 9.45 7.10
C THR A 13 -1.76 9.30 5.58
N ALA A 14 -2.39 10.23 4.87
CA ALA A 14 -2.44 10.19 3.40
C ALA A 14 -1.03 10.14 2.77
N TRP A 15 -0.09 10.95 3.24
CA TRP A 15 1.28 10.94 2.74
C TRP A 15 2.03 9.63 3.04
N VAL A 16 1.84 9.08 4.25
CA VAL A 16 2.40 7.78 4.61
C VAL A 16 1.85 6.69 3.71
N THR A 17 0.55 6.71 3.40
CA THR A 17 -0.06 5.73 2.49
C THR A 17 0.51 5.85 1.08
N VAL A 18 0.60 7.06 0.53
CA VAL A 18 1.21 7.29 -0.79
C VAL A 18 2.66 6.80 -0.85
N ALA A 19 3.47 7.10 0.16
CA ALA A 19 4.87 6.68 0.21
C ALA A 19 4.99 5.15 0.21
N MET A 20 4.18 4.47 1.02
CA MET A 20 4.23 3.02 1.15
C MET A 20 3.68 2.31 -0.09
N THR A 21 2.63 2.83 -0.72
CA THR A 21 2.14 2.33 -2.00
C THR A 21 3.17 2.49 -3.10
N THR A 22 3.93 3.59 -3.10
CA THR A 22 5.05 3.78 -4.02
C THR A 22 6.15 2.73 -3.79
N CYS A 23 6.53 2.48 -2.53
CA CYS A 23 7.50 1.43 -2.18
C CYS A 23 7.03 0.03 -2.59
N PHE A 24 5.74 -0.27 -2.39
CA PHE A 24 5.13 -1.53 -2.83
C PHE A 24 5.22 -1.69 -4.35
N LEU A 25 4.79 -0.69 -5.11
CA LEU A 25 4.86 -0.75 -6.58
C LEU A 25 6.30 -0.92 -7.06
N ALA A 26 7.26 -0.22 -6.46
CA ALA A 26 8.68 -0.40 -6.77
C ALA A 26 9.17 -1.83 -6.48
N ALA A 27 8.81 -2.40 -5.33
CA ALA A 27 9.17 -3.77 -4.99
C ALA A 27 8.53 -4.81 -5.94
N GLN A 28 7.27 -4.60 -6.35
CA GLN A 28 6.60 -5.45 -7.35
C GLN A 28 7.28 -5.36 -8.72
N THR A 29 7.71 -4.15 -9.13
CA THR A 29 8.45 -4.01 -10.40
C THR A 29 9.82 -4.69 -10.35
N LEU A 30 10.49 -4.67 -9.20
CA LEU A 30 11.75 -5.41 -9.01
C LEU A 30 11.52 -6.93 -9.03
N LEU A 31 10.45 -7.40 -8.39
CA LEU A 31 10.05 -8.81 -8.39
C LEU A 31 9.78 -9.30 -9.82
N LEU A 32 8.97 -8.56 -10.58
CA LEU A 32 8.68 -8.86 -11.98
C LEU A 32 9.94 -8.83 -12.84
N GLY A 33 10.83 -7.85 -12.63
CA GLY A 33 12.11 -7.77 -13.32
C GLY A 33 13.02 -8.96 -13.02
N ALA A 34 13.09 -9.39 -11.74
CA ALA A 34 13.87 -10.56 -11.34
C ALA A 34 13.35 -11.84 -11.98
N PHE A 35 12.02 -12.00 -12.02
CA PHE A 35 11.35 -13.11 -12.70
C PHE A 35 11.67 -13.15 -14.19
N VAL A 36 11.54 -12.01 -14.89
CA VAL A 36 11.79 -11.93 -16.34
C VAL A 36 13.25 -12.26 -16.70
N VAL A 37 14.21 -11.91 -15.82
CA VAL A 37 15.64 -12.11 -16.10
C VAL A 37 16.12 -13.51 -15.73
N ASN A 38 15.70 -14.04 -14.58
CA ASN A 38 16.27 -15.26 -13.98
C ASN A 38 15.23 -16.37 -13.72
N GLY A 39 13.96 -16.19 -14.12
CA GLY A 39 12.88 -17.12 -13.78
C GLY A 39 12.67 -17.25 -12.27
N ASP A 40 12.18 -18.41 -11.84
CA ASP A 40 11.86 -18.69 -10.43
C ASP A 40 13.09 -18.68 -9.51
N GLU A 41 14.26 -19.06 -10.04
CA GLU A 41 15.54 -19.03 -9.31
C GLU A 41 15.92 -17.59 -8.92
N GLY A 42 15.42 -16.59 -9.66
CA GLY A 42 15.58 -15.17 -9.33
C GLY A 42 14.75 -14.71 -8.12
N ILE A 43 13.71 -15.46 -7.73
CA ILE A 43 12.78 -15.11 -6.64
C ILE A 43 13.07 -15.92 -5.38
N SER A 44 13.38 -17.20 -5.50
CA SER A 44 13.35 -18.15 -4.36
C SER A 44 14.43 -17.92 -3.30
N ASP A 45 15.57 -17.30 -3.67
CA ASP A 45 16.74 -17.10 -2.78
C ASP A 45 17.19 -15.63 -2.66
N THR A 46 16.39 -14.68 -3.12
CA THR A 46 16.84 -13.29 -3.24
C THR A 46 16.16 -12.35 -2.24
N TRP A 47 16.90 -11.31 -1.87
CA TRP A 47 16.40 -10.16 -1.10
C TRP A 47 15.17 -9.49 -1.77
N VAL A 48 14.96 -9.71 -3.07
CA VAL A 48 13.82 -9.19 -3.84
C VAL A 48 12.51 -9.81 -3.37
N GLY A 49 12.46 -11.13 -3.17
CA GLY A 49 11.29 -11.81 -2.63
C GLY A 49 10.91 -11.31 -1.24
N TYR A 50 11.88 -11.20 -0.34
CA TYR A 50 11.67 -10.64 1.01
C TYR A 50 11.23 -9.16 0.97
N THR A 51 11.83 -8.36 0.10
CA THR A 51 11.47 -6.93 -0.05
C THR A 51 10.04 -6.78 -0.58
N SER A 52 9.65 -7.61 -1.55
CA SER A 52 8.29 -7.65 -2.08
C SER A 52 7.28 -8.07 -1.01
N ALA A 53 7.54 -9.13 -0.27
CA ALA A 53 6.64 -9.59 0.80
C ALA A 53 6.48 -8.56 1.92
N THR A 54 7.59 -7.98 2.40
CA THR A 54 7.57 -7.00 3.49
C THR A 54 6.87 -5.70 3.10
N THR A 55 7.12 -5.18 1.89
CA THR A 55 6.42 -3.99 1.39
C THR A 55 4.95 -4.26 1.14
N THR A 56 4.58 -5.45 0.66
CA THR A 56 3.18 -5.85 0.48
C THR A 56 2.42 -5.85 1.82
N ILE A 57 2.96 -6.53 2.84
CA ILE A 57 2.36 -6.56 4.17
C ILE A 57 2.30 -5.15 4.77
N GLY A 58 3.39 -4.39 4.68
CA GLY A 58 3.46 -3.03 5.21
C GLY A 58 2.41 -2.10 4.60
N THR A 59 2.22 -2.17 3.29
CA THR A 59 1.25 -1.34 2.56
C THR A 59 -0.19 -1.78 2.85
N LEU A 60 -0.46 -3.08 3.01
CA LEU A 60 -1.78 -3.58 3.45
C LEU A 60 -2.12 -3.10 4.87
N VAL A 61 -1.18 -3.17 5.80
CA VAL A 61 -1.39 -2.67 7.18
C VAL A 61 -1.65 -1.16 7.19
N ILE A 62 -0.87 -0.40 6.43
CA ILE A 62 -1.00 1.07 6.40
C ILE A 62 -2.28 1.51 5.69
N SER A 63 -2.72 0.80 4.65
CA SER A 63 -4.01 1.08 4.01
C SER A 63 -5.20 0.75 4.91
N LEU A 64 -5.12 -0.26 5.79
CA LEU A 64 -6.12 -0.48 6.84
C LEU A 64 -6.15 0.67 7.86
N VAL A 65 -4.98 1.14 8.29
CA VAL A 65 -4.89 2.32 9.18
C VAL A 65 -5.48 3.56 8.49
N ALA A 66 -5.17 3.76 7.22
CA ALA A 66 -5.70 4.87 6.42
C ALA A 66 -7.23 4.81 6.29
N LEU A 67 -7.78 3.61 6.06
CA LEU A 67 -9.22 3.38 6.04
C LEU A 67 -9.87 3.73 7.39
N ALA A 68 -9.28 3.28 8.50
CA ALA A 68 -9.77 3.60 9.84
C ALA A 68 -9.74 5.10 10.11
N VAL A 69 -8.67 5.80 9.72
CA VAL A 69 -8.55 7.26 9.83
C VAL A 69 -9.58 7.97 8.95
N ALA A 70 -9.84 7.48 7.74
CA ALA A 70 -10.84 8.05 6.83
C ALA A 70 -12.27 7.89 7.37
N VAL A 71 -12.60 6.75 7.98
CA VAL A 71 -13.89 6.51 8.64
C VAL A 71 -14.05 7.44 9.86
N TRP A 72 -13.01 7.54 10.69
CA TRP A 72 -13.00 8.43 11.84
C TRP A 72 -13.15 9.91 11.44
N ALA A 73 -12.43 10.35 10.40
CA ALA A 73 -12.50 11.72 9.86
C ALA A 73 -13.89 12.02 9.29
N ALA A 74 -14.51 11.05 8.60
CA ALA A 74 -15.87 11.17 8.06
C ALA A 74 -16.90 11.33 9.18
N ALA A 75 -16.79 10.54 10.27
CA ALA A 75 -17.67 10.66 11.44
C ALA A 75 -17.58 12.03 12.14
N ARG A 76 -16.47 12.75 11.96
CA ARG A 76 -16.27 14.11 12.50
C ARG A 76 -16.55 15.23 11.49
N GLY A 77 -17.05 14.91 10.30
CA GLY A 77 -17.36 15.91 9.27
C GLY A 77 -16.14 16.57 8.62
N VAL A 78 -14.95 15.99 8.77
CA VAL A 78 -13.70 16.55 8.23
C VAL A 78 -13.60 16.23 6.75
N ARG A 79 -13.83 17.22 5.90
CA ARG A 79 -13.71 17.09 4.45
C ARG A 79 -12.23 17.19 4.07
N HIS A 80 -11.72 16.18 3.39
CA HIS A 80 -10.32 16.10 3.00
C HIS A 80 -10.19 15.61 1.56
N ARG A 81 -9.32 16.25 0.77
CA ARG A 81 -9.15 15.98 -0.67
C ARG A 81 -8.70 14.55 -0.98
N PHE A 82 -8.09 13.86 -0.01
CA PHE A 82 -7.56 12.51 -0.14
C PHE A 82 -8.47 11.44 0.49
N ALA A 83 -9.72 11.78 0.83
CA ALA A 83 -10.65 10.83 1.44
C ALA A 83 -10.95 9.61 0.55
N TRP A 84 -11.00 9.83 -0.76
CA TRP A 84 -11.24 8.76 -1.72
C TRP A 84 -10.06 7.79 -1.74
N LEU A 85 -8.81 8.29 -1.73
CA LEU A 85 -7.60 7.48 -1.74
C LEU A 85 -7.61 6.53 -0.54
N MET A 86 -7.74 7.06 0.66
CA MET A 86 -7.73 6.26 1.90
C MET A 86 -8.90 5.27 2.03
N ARG A 87 -10.01 5.47 1.30
CA ARG A 87 -11.16 4.56 1.30
C ARG A 87 -11.01 3.40 0.34
N TYR A 88 -10.44 3.65 -0.84
CA TYR A 88 -10.39 2.67 -1.92
C TYR A 88 -9.04 1.97 -2.05
N GLU A 89 -7.97 2.55 -1.49
CA GLU A 89 -6.62 2.03 -1.62
C GLU A 89 -6.45 0.61 -1.09
N PHE A 90 -7.05 0.26 0.04
CA PHE A 90 -7.01 -1.12 0.54
C PHE A 90 -7.61 -2.12 -0.47
N LEU A 91 -8.78 -1.80 -1.04
CA LEU A 91 -9.42 -2.66 -2.05
C LEU A 91 -8.55 -2.79 -3.31
N VAL A 92 -7.98 -1.68 -3.78
CA VAL A 92 -7.09 -1.67 -4.94
C VAL A 92 -5.85 -2.53 -4.69
N LEU A 93 -5.23 -2.40 -3.51
CA LEU A 93 -4.05 -3.18 -3.14
C LEU A 93 -4.35 -4.67 -3.03
N VAL A 94 -5.50 -5.06 -2.46
CA VAL A 94 -5.90 -6.48 -2.40
C VAL A 94 -6.02 -7.06 -3.82
N VAL A 95 -6.63 -6.32 -4.75
CA VAL A 95 -6.73 -6.76 -6.15
C VAL A 95 -5.35 -6.86 -6.80
N LEU A 96 -4.48 -5.87 -6.59
CA LEU A 96 -3.12 -5.89 -7.14
C LEU A 96 -2.29 -7.06 -6.61
N VAL A 97 -2.39 -7.34 -5.31
CA VAL A 97 -1.70 -8.48 -4.68
C VAL A 97 -2.24 -9.80 -5.21
N ALA A 98 -3.56 -9.95 -5.33
CA ALA A 98 -4.15 -11.16 -5.92
C ALA A 98 -3.70 -11.38 -7.37
N LEU A 99 -3.61 -10.31 -8.16
CA LEU A 99 -3.07 -10.38 -9.52
C LEU A 99 -1.58 -10.74 -9.52
N SER A 100 -0.75 -10.14 -8.66
CA SER A 100 0.67 -10.48 -8.60
C SER A 100 0.90 -11.93 -8.22
N GLU A 101 0.09 -12.48 -7.29
CA GLU A 101 0.17 -13.89 -6.91
C GLU A 101 -0.19 -14.82 -8.08
N LEU A 102 -1.25 -14.50 -8.83
CA LEU A 102 -1.67 -15.26 -10.03
C LEU A 102 -0.61 -15.28 -11.14
N PHE A 103 0.18 -14.22 -11.31
CA PHE A 103 1.16 -14.13 -12.40
C PHE A 103 2.54 -14.70 -12.05
N ILE A 104 2.86 -14.84 -10.76
CA ILE A 104 4.22 -15.15 -10.29
C ILE A 104 4.30 -16.56 -9.69
N PHE A 105 3.20 -17.11 -9.19
CA PHE A 105 3.18 -18.41 -8.52
C PHE A 105 2.30 -19.48 -9.22
N GLU A 106 1.68 -19.16 -10.37
CA GLU A 106 1.13 -20.15 -11.33
C GLU A 106 2.08 -20.31 -12.53
#